data_AF-A0AAW9BTX1-F1
#
_entry.id   AF-A0AAW9BTX1-F1
#
_cell.length_a   1.000
_cell.length_b   1.000
_cell.length_c   1.000
_cell.angle_alpha   90.00
_cell.angle_beta   90.00
_cell.angle_gamma   90.00
#
_symmetry.space_group_name_H-M   'P 1'
#
loop_
_entity.id
_entity.type
_entity.pdbx_description
1 polymer ?
#
loop_
_entity_poly.entity_id
_entity_poly.type
_entity_poly.pdbx_seq_one_letter_code
_entity_poly.pdbx_strand_id
1 'polypeptide(L)'
;LNYSQSAQLIRDTYERELFTLPPFKEGHFGLRMFRQTLDEKYYATIWTDMAQVASRLNRFANDVVKPEDIILYSSERLTRYQEKEDERSQRRYTVTKHHPEYLYLGVDLLGAMARADEYGLKHQQDKTLREIIRRYDFTRYATDKEMIEAWAAQLAKQVYWLRQLGEQDVVNAFIEAFRATYPDDNDKKLSAQQYGNKIYGMTHIIFADSQYYQKRVNEADHQW
;
A
#
# COMPACT_ATOMS: atom_id res chain seq x y z
N LEU A 1 25.43 15.18 -2.73
CA LEU A 1 25.65 13.78 -2.30
C LEU A 1 25.44 12.89 -3.51
N ASN A 2 26.31 11.91 -3.75
CA ASN A 2 26.02 10.85 -4.74
C ASN A 2 24.91 9.90 -4.20
N TYR A 3 24.35 9.04 -5.04
CA TYR A 3 23.26 8.14 -4.61
C TYR A 3 23.65 7.22 -3.45
N SER A 4 24.89 6.70 -3.44
CA SER A 4 25.39 5.85 -2.36
C SER A 4 25.49 6.61 -1.04
N GLN A 5 25.96 7.85 -1.06
CA GLN A 5 26.07 8.72 0.12
C GLN A 5 24.68 9.09 0.66
N SER A 6 23.73 9.41 -0.22
CA SER A 6 22.36 9.69 0.17
C SER A 6 21.68 8.45 0.79
N ALA A 7 21.85 7.27 0.18
CA ALA A 7 21.32 6.02 0.71
C ALA A 7 21.91 5.68 2.07
N GLN A 8 23.23 5.87 2.23
CA GLN A 8 23.91 5.67 3.51
C GLN A 8 23.38 6.60 4.60
N LEU A 9 23.26 7.91 4.30
CA LEU A 9 22.73 8.89 5.24
C LEU A 9 21.29 8.57 5.68
N ILE A 10 20.44 8.16 4.73
CA ILE A 10 19.06 7.74 5.02
C ILE A 10 19.08 6.52 5.93
N ARG A 11 19.85 5.48 5.58
CA ARG A 11 19.96 4.27 6.39
C ARG A 11 20.41 4.59 7.81
N ASP A 12 21.50 5.34 7.96
CA ASP A 12 22.08 5.64 9.27
C ASP A 12 21.13 6.48 10.13
N THR A 13 20.37 7.38 9.51
CA THR A 13 19.34 8.16 10.19
C THR A 13 18.21 7.27 10.69
N TYR A 14 17.67 6.41 9.83
CA TYR A 14 16.58 5.50 10.23
C TYR A 14 17.03 4.46 11.26
N GLU A 15 18.25 3.93 11.14
CA GLU A 15 18.78 2.96 12.11
C GLU A 15 19.00 3.58 13.48
N ARG A 16 19.53 4.81 13.55
CA ARG A 16 19.72 5.53 14.81
C ARG A 16 18.39 5.81 15.52
N GLU A 17 17.38 6.21 14.76
CA GLU A 17 16.06 6.58 15.30
C GLU A 17 15.07 5.41 15.33
N LEU A 18 15.50 4.19 14.99
CA LEU A 18 14.59 3.10 14.60
C LEU A 18 13.46 2.85 15.61
N PHE A 19 13.82 2.78 16.90
CA PHE A 19 12.89 2.50 18.00
C PHE A 19 12.22 3.76 18.58
N THR A 20 12.46 4.94 17.99
CA THR A 20 11.70 6.16 18.29
C THR A 20 10.59 6.40 17.27
N LEU A 21 10.60 5.66 16.15
CA LEU A 21 9.57 5.71 15.13
C LEU A 21 8.27 5.03 15.59
N PRO A 22 7.10 5.45 15.07
CA PRO A 22 5.87 4.69 15.23
C PRO A 22 6.05 3.23 14.76
N PRO A 23 5.42 2.24 15.42
CA PRO A 23 5.62 0.81 15.13
C PRO A 23 5.45 0.44 13.65
N PHE A 24 4.49 1.06 12.96
CA PHE A 24 4.29 0.86 11.52
C PHE A 24 5.51 1.27 10.68
N LYS A 25 6.16 2.39 11.00
CA LYS A 25 7.34 2.87 10.28
C LYS A 25 8.58 2.03 10.63
N GLU A 26 8.73 1.67 11.89
CA GLU A 26 9.78 0.77 12.39
C GLU A 26 9.74 -0.57 11.64
N GLY A 27 8.59 -1.25 11.70
CA GLY A 27 8.38 -2.55 11.03
C GLY A 27 8.55 -2.48 9.52
N HIS A 28 8.01 -1.42 8.89
CA HIS A 28 8.18 -1.20 7.45
C HIS A 28 9.65 -1.01 7.07
N PHE A 29 10.44 -0.23 7.81
CA PHE A 29 11.85 -0.04 7.53
C PHE A 29 12.64 -1.33 7.77
N GLY A 30 12.49 -1.94 8.94
CA GLY A 30 13.29 -3.09 9.33
C GLY A 30 13.04 -4.33 8.47
N LEU A 31 11.79 -4.61 8.07
CA LEU A 31 11.50 -5.69 7.12
C LEU A 31 12.21 -5.49 5.77
N ARG A 32 12.22 -4.25 5.28
CA ARG A 32 12.84 -3.91 3.99
C ARG A 32 14.34 -4.03 4.05
N MET A 33 14.94 -3.62 5.16
CA MET A 33 16.36 -3.76 5.37
C MET A 33 16.76 -5.23 5.50
N PHE A 34 16.04 -5.99 6.31
CA PHE A 34 16.28 -7.43 6.46
C PHE A 34 16.24 -8.15 5.11
N ARG A 35 15.24 -7.89 4.25
CA ARG A 35 15.19 -8.54 2.91
C ARG A 35 16.36 -8.20 2.00
N GLN A 36 16.97 -7.02 2.17
CA GLN A 36 18.08 -6.56 1.34
C GLN A 36 19.44 -6.96 1.90
N THR A 37 19.59 -7.09 3.22
CA THR A 37 20.89 -7.31 3.87
C THR A 37 21.01 -8.66 4.58
N LEU A 38 19.88 -9.31 4.88
CA LEU A 38 19.77 -10.50 5.74
C LEU A 38 20.34 -10.30 7.15
N ASP A 39 20.41 -9.04 7.61
CA ASP A 39 21.00 -8.70 8.90
C ASP A 39 19.99 -8.91 10.04
N GLU A 40 20.31 -9.82 10.95
CA GLU A 40 19.45 -10.24 12.06
C GLU A 40 19.14 -9.11 13.04
N LYS A 41 19.90 -8.00 13.03
CA LYS A 41 19.62 -6.84 13.89
C LYS A 41 18.20 -6.27 13.70
N TYR A 42 17.58 -6.52 12.54
CA TYR A 42 16.22 -6.08 12.26
C TYR A 42 15.13 -7.03 12.78
N TYR A 43 15.46 -8.20 13.34
CA TYR A 43 14.45 -9.15 13.82
C TYR A 43 13.47 -8.55 14.83
N ALA A 44 13.94 -7.71 15.76
CA ALA A 44 13.08 -7.06 16.73
C ALA A 44 11.95 -6.26 16.07
N THR A 45 12.27 -5.51 15.01
CA THR A 45 11.27 -4.72 14.27
C THR A 45 10.27 -5.60 13.51
N ILE A 46 10.70 -6.77 13.06
CA ILE A 46 9.84 -7.75 12.37
C ILE A 46 8.85 -8.37 13.36
N TRP A 47 9.30 -8.69 14.57
CA TRP A 47 8.42 -9.15 15.65
C TRP A 47 7.36 -8.10 16.01
N THR A 48 7.77 -6.83 16.13
CA THR A 48 6.84 -5.71 16.36
C THR A 48 5.81 -5.59 15.23
N ASP A 49 6.23 -5.65 13.96
CA ASP A 49 5.33 -5.57 12.80
C ASP A 49 4.32 -6.73 12.79
N MET A 50 4.79 -7.97 13.02
CA MET A 50 3.93 -9.15 13.10
C MET A 50 2.88 -9.02 14.20
N ALA A 51 3.25 -8.52 15.39
CA ALA A 51 2.32 -8.30 16.48
C ALA A 51 1.23 -7.25 16.13
N GLN A 52 1.63 -6.16 15.46
CA GLN A 52 0.70 -5.13 14.99
C GLN A 52 -0.27 -5.68 13.94
N VAL A 53 0.24 -6.45 12.98
CA VAL A 53 -0.58 -7.10 11.94
C VAL A 53 -1.57 -8.07 12.57
N ALA A 54 -1.12 -8.92 13.49
CA ALA A 54 -1.99 -9.86 14.20
C ALA A 54 -3.09 -9.13 14.98
N SER A 55 -2.75 -8.10 15.76
CA SER A 55 -3.72 -7.28 16.51
C SER A 55 -4.75 -6.64 15.59
N ARG A 56 -4.31 -6.12 14.44
CA ARG A 56 -5.20 -5.51 13.46
C ARG A 56 -6.15 -6.52 12.81
N LEU A 57 -5.64 -7.68 12.42
CA LEU A 57 -6.47 -8.74 11.83
C LEU A 57 -7.46 -9.32 12.83
N ASN A 58 -7.07 -9.45 14.11
CA ASN A 58 -7.98 -9.82 15.19
C ASN A 58 -9.16 -8.84 15.28
N ARG A 59 -8.89 -7.53 15.29
CA ARG A 59 -9.94 -6.51 15.30
C ARG A 59 -10.85 -6.62 14.09
N PHE A 60 -10.29 -6.72 12.88
CA PHE A 60 -11.09 -6.77 11.66
C PHE A 60 -11.93 -8.03 11.53
N ALA A 61 -11.42 -9.17 12.00
CA ALA A 61 -12.15 -10.43 11.94
C ALA A 61 -13.30 -10.53 12.96
N ASN A 62 -13.28 -9.72 14.02
CA ASN A 62 -14.29 -9.74 15.08
C ASN A 62 -15.25 -8.55 15.04
N ASP A 63 -14.75 -7.35 14.72
CA ASP A 63 -15.47 -6.09 14.95
C ASP A 63 -15.87 -5.38 13.65
N VAL A 64 -15.21 -5.65 12.52
CA VAL A 64 -15.41 -4.91 11.25
C VAL A 64 -15.77 -5.87 10.12
N VAL A 65 -16.80 -6.68 10.34
CA VAL A 65 -17.18 -7.76 9.41
C VAL A 65 -18.43 -7.43 8.63
N LYS A 66 -19.44 -6.80 9.25
CA LYS A 66 -20.71 -6.52 8.58
C LYS A 66 -20.63 -5.24 7.75
N PRO A 67 -21.45 -5.08 6.70
CA PRO A 67 -21.46 -3.87 5.88
C PRO A 67 -21.59 -2.57 6.71
N GLU A 68 -22.44 -2.56 7.73
CA GLU A 68 -22.64 -1.42 8.62
C GLU A 68 -21.38 -1.05 9.41
N ASP A 69 -20.63 -2.04 9.91
CA ASP A 69 -19.39 -1.82 10.66
C ASP A 69 -18.30 -1.26 9.74
N ILE A 70 -18.24 -1.77 8.50
CA ILE A 70 -17.32 -1.29 7.46
C ILE A 70 -17.59 0.18 7.14
N ILE A 71 -18.86 0.55 6.96
CA ILE A 71 -19.25 1.94 6.68
C ILE A 71 -18.85 2.84 7.86
N LEU A 72 -19.16 2.44 9.10
CA LEU A 72 -18.82 3.21 10.29
C LEU A 72 -17.31 3.41 10.41
N TYR A 73 -16.54 2.32 10.36
CA TYR A 73 -15.06 2.36 10.43
C TYR A 73 -14.49 3.27 9.34
N SER A 74 -15.00 3.16 8.12
CA SER A 74 -14.50 3.89 6.96
C SER A 74 -14.79 5.39 7.05
N SER A 75 -16.00 5.76 7.49
CA SER A 75 -16.37 7.15 7.75
C SER A 75 -15.48 7.77 8.83
N GLU A 76 -15.28 7.07 9.95
CA GLU A 76 -14.34 7.51 11.01
C GLU A 76 -12.90 7.63 10.49
N ARG A 77 -12.49 6.73 9.60
CA ARG A 77 -11.13 6.77 9.01
C ARG A 77 -10.96 7.96 8.07
N LEU A 78 -12.01 8.35 7.36
CA LEU A 78 -12.03 9.46 6.41
C LEU A 78 -11.91 10.82 7.11
N THR A 79 -12.45 10.98 8.33
CA THR A 79 -12.36 12.25 9.09
C THR A 79 -10.92 12.71 9.30
N ARG A 80 -9.96 11.78 9.35
CA ARG A 80 -8.52 12.09 9.50
C ARG A 80 -7.93 12.92 8.37
N TYR A 81 -8.65 13.05 7.25
CA TYR A 81 -8.25 13.91 6.13
C TYR A 81 -8.92 15.28 6.13
N GLN A 82 -9.96 15.52 6.94
CA GLN A 82 -10.75 16.76 6.91
C GLN A 82 -9.92 17.99 7.30
N GLU A 83 -8.99 17.84 8.24
CA GLU A 83 -8.16 18.93 8.76
C GLU A 83 -6.79 19.06 8.05
N LYS A 84 -6.56 18.30 6.98
CA LYS A 84 -5.26 18.26 6.29
C LYS A 84 -5.24 19.20 5.10
N GLU A 85 -4.42 20.24 5.14
CA GLU A 85 -4.40 21.27 4.09
C GLU A 85 -3.54 20.92 2.87
N ASP A 86 -2.73 19.86 2.93
CA ASP A 86 -1.86 19.49 1.82
C ASP A 86 -2.65 18.93 0.62
N GLU A 87 -2.20 19.27 -0.60
CA GLU A 87 -2.88 18.93 -1.85
C GLU A 87 -3.19 17.42 -1.96
N ARG A 88 -2.25 16.57 -1.52
CA ARG A 88 -2.40 15.12 -1.59
C ARG A 88 -3.52 14.63 -0.66
N SER A 89 -3.56 15.12 0.57
CA SER A 89 -4.60 14.75 1.53
C SER A 89 -5.98 15.24 1.08
N GLN A 90 -6.08 16.46 0.56
CA GLN A 90 -7.33 17.00 0.03
C GLN A 90 -7.86 16.22 -1.19
N ARG A 91 -6.97 15.83 -2.10
CA ARG A 91 -7.32 14.97 -3.25
C ARG A 91 -7.86 13.62 -2.79
N ARG A 92 -7.17 12.98 -1.82
CA ARG A 92 -7.60 11.72 -1.22
C ARG A 92 -8.95 11.83 -0.55
N TYR A 93 -9.18 12.87 0.25
CA TYR A 93 -10.48 13.11 0.85
C TYR A 93 -11.58 13.24 -0.21
N THR A 94 -11.33 14.07 -1.22
CA THR A 94 -12.30 14.40 -2.27
C THR A 94 -12.76 13.18 -3.05
N VAL A 95 -11.84 12.32 -3.48
CA VAL A 95 -12.23 11.10 -4.22
C VAL A 95 -12.82 10.04 -3.29
N THR A 96 -12.24 9.88 -2.10
CA THR A 96 -12.59 8.75 -1.23
C THR A 96 -13.92 8.96 -0.49
N LYS A 97 -14.42 10.20 -0.37
CA LYS A 97 -15.74 10.45 0.25
C LYS A 97 -16.91 9.79 -0.49
N HIS A 98 -16.73 9.48 -1.78
CA HIS A 98 -17.73 8.78 -2.59
C HIS A 98 -17.65 7.26 -2.44
N HIS A 99 -16.52 6.75 -1.93
CA HIS A 99 -16.24 5.32 -1.71
C HIS A 99 -15.46 5.11 -0.40
N PRO A 100 -16.01 5.52 0.77
CA PRO A 100 -15.26 5.51 2.02
C PRO A 100 -14.75 4.11 2.37
N GLU A 101 -15.50 3.06 2.02
CA GLU A 101 -15.16 1.65 2.23
C GLU A 101 -13.77 1.27 1.70
N TYR A 102 -13.27 1.96 0.68
CA TYR A 102 -11.92 1.75 0.15
C TYR A 102 -10.83 1.89 1.23
N LEU A 103 -11.00 2.80 2.19
CA LEU A 103 -10.04 2.99 3.29
C LEU A 103 -9.94 1.74 4.15
N TYR A 104 -11.08 1.12 4.45
CA TYR A 104 -11.06 -0.15 5.16
C TYR A 104 -10.51 -1.27 4.27
N LEU A 105 -11.06 -1.44 3.08
CA LEU A 105 -10.79 -2.58 2.21
C LEU A 105 -9.35 -2.61 1.71
N GLY A 106 -8.94 -1.56 0.97
CA GLY A 106 -7.66 -1.53 0.28
C GLY A 106 -6.51 -1.05 1.15
N VAL A 107 -6.73 -0.01 1.97
CA VAL A 107 -5.64 0.60 2.75
C VAL A 107 -5.34 -0.19 4.02
N ASP A 108 -6.38 -0.70 4.67
CA ASP A 108 -6.28 -1.22 6.03
C ASP A 108 -6.33 -2.76 6.09
N LEU A 109 -7.42 -3.40 5.63
CA LEU A 109 -7.62 -4.85 5.67
C LEU A 109 -6.68 -5.59 4.71
N LEU A 110 -6.74 -5.28 3.41
CA LEU A 110 -5.93 -5.95 2.39
C LEU A 110 -4.43 -5.80 2.68
N GLY A 111 -4.00 -4.62 3.11
CA GLY A 111 -2.61 -4.38 3.51
C GLY A 111 -2.16 -5.23 4.69
N ALA A 112 -3.03 -5.44 5.69
CA ALA A 112 -2.72 -6.31 6.83
C ALA A 112 -2.67 -7.79 6.43
N MET A 113 -3.62 -8.25 5.59
CA MET A 113 -3.62 -9.61 5.07
C MET A 113 -2.39 -9.90 4.22
N ALA A 114 -2.04 -8.97 3.32
CA ALA A 114 -0.84 -9.08 2.49
C ALA A 114 0.44 -9.07 3.33
N ARG A 115 0.49 -8.25 4.39
CA ARG A 115 1.65 -8.26 5.29
C ARG A 115 1.77 -9.57 6.08
N ALA A 116 0.66 -10.20 6.48
CA ALA A 116 0.71 -11.53 7.07
C ALA A 116 1.24 -12.57 6.06
N ASP A 117 0.75 -12.52 4.81
CA ASP A 117 1.19 -13.41 3.73
C ASP A 117 2.68 -13.22 3.38
N GLU A 118 3.18 -11.98 3.45
CA GLU A 118 4.61 -11.65 3.34
C GLU A 118 5.51 -12.34 4.38
N TYR A 119 4.93 -12.82 5.49
CA TYR A 119 5.60 -13.64 6.52
C TYR A 119 5.31 -15.14 6.37
N GLY A 120 4.57 -15.55 5.34
CA GLY A 120 4.07 -16.92 5.19
C GLY A 120 2.94 -17.27 6.16
N LEU A 121 2.26 -16.26 6.72
CA LEU A 121 1.23 -16.42 7.74
C LEU A 121 -0.16 -16.10 7.20
N LYS A 122 -1.18 -16.68 7.83
CA LYS A 122 -2.59 -16.32 7.63
C LYS A 122 -3.26 -16.19 8.99
N HIS A 123 -4.27 -15.34 9.07
CA HIS A 123 -5.09 -15.22 10.28
C HIS A 123 -5.94 -16.48 10.50
N GLN A 124 -6.29 -16.81 11.75
CA GLN A 124 -7.13 -17.97 12.04
C GLN A 124 -8.53 -17.87 11.40
N GLN A 125 -9.04 -16.64 11.25
CA GLN A 125 -10.31 -16.32 10.57
C GLN A 125 -10.09 -15.77 9.15
N ASP A 126 -9.04 -16.23 8.45
CA ASP A 126 -8.70 -15.80 7.07
C ASP A 126 -9.89 -15.95 6.10
N LYS A 127 -10.70 -17.00 6.24
CA LYS A 127 -11.91 -17.19 5.42
C LYS A 127 -12.89 -16.02 5.58
N THR A 128 -13.17 -15.59 6.81
CA THR A 128 -14.05 -14.44 7.09
C THR A 128 -13.51 -13.16 6.47
N LEU A 129 -12.20 -12.91 6.60
CA LEU A 129 -11.56 -11.72 6.06
C LEU A 129 -11.59 -11.69 4.52
N ARG A 130 -11.35 -12.84 3.87
CA ARG A 130 -11.47 -12.98 2.41
C ARG A 130 -12.91 -12.81 1.93
N GLU A 131 -13.89 -13.34 2.66
CA GLU A 131 -15.31 -13.12 2.35
C GLU A 131 -15.67 -11.63 2.36
N ILE A 132 -15.03 -10.80 3.18
CA ILE A 132 -15.22 -9.34 3.12
C ILE A 132 -14.65 -8.77 1.82
N ILE A 133 -13.41 -9.12 1.46
CA ILE A 133 -12.75 -8.66 0.23
C ILE A 133 -13.59 -9.02 -1.02
N ARG A 134 -14.12 -10.25 -1.08
CA ARG A 134 -14.90 -10.77 -2.22
C ARG A 134 -16.25 -10.08 -2.44
N ARG A 135 -16.76 -9.32 -1.48
CA ARG A 135 -18.00 -8.54 -1.65
C ARG A 135 -17.82 -7.35 -2.59
N TYR A 136 -16.59 -6.94 -2.86
CA TYR A 136 -16.28 -5.73 -3.60
C TYR A 136 -15.49 -6.05 -4.86
N ASP A 137 -15.86 -5.39 -5.95
CA ASP A 137 -15.12 -5.43 -7.21
C ASP A 137 -14.02 -4.37 -7.18
N PHE A 138 -12.76 -4.80 -7.03
CA PHE A 138 -11.62 -3.89 -6.93
C PHE A 138 -11.26 -3.24 -8.27
N THR A 139 -11.78 -3.75 -9.40
CA THR A 139 -11.63 -3.11 -10.71
C THR A 139 -12.11 -1.65 -10.64
N ARG A 140 -13.22 -1.40 -9.93
CA ARG A 140 -13.81 -0.07 -9.77
C ARG A 140 -12.85 0.95 -9.15
N TYR A 141 -12.00 0.54 -8.22
CA TYR A 141 -10.99 1.41 -7.62
C TYR A 141 -9.72 1.47 -8.47
N ALA A 142 -9.32 0.32 -9.03
CA ALA A 142 -8.09 0.15 -9.77
C ALA A 142 -8.10 0.88 -11.13
N THR A 143 -9.26 1.05 -11.76
CA THR A 143 -9.37 1.71 -13.07
C THR A 143 -9.92 3.12 -13.01
N ASP A 144 -10.25 3.62 -11.81
CA ASP A 144 -10.77 4.96 -11.66
C ASP A 144 -9.64 6.00 -11.71
N LYS A 145 -9.79 6.99 -12.60
CA LYS A 145 -8.78 8.01 -12.85
C LYS A 145 -8.49 8.85 -11.61
N GLU A 146 -9.52 9.31 -10.90
CA GLU A 146 -9.35 10.18 -9.72
C GLU A 146 -8.70 9.40 -8.57
N MET A 147 -9.04 8.12 -8.43
CA MET A 147 -8.42 7.20 -7.49
C MET A 147 -6.94 7.00 -7.82
N ILE A 148 -6.57 6.80 -9.08
CA ILE A 148 -5.17 6.72 -9.51
C ILE A 148 -4.43 8.02 -9.19
N GLU A 149 -5.01 9.18 -9.47
CA GLU A 149 -4.39 10.47 -9.15
C GLU A 149 -4.21 10.69 -7.64
N ALA A 150 -5.06 10.11 -6.80
CA ALA A 150 -4.99 10.25 -5.34
C ALA A 150 -4.15 9.17 -4.62
N TRP A 151 -4.17 7.96 -5.19
CA TRP A 151 -3.77 6.72 -4.53
C TRP A 151 -2.88 5.82 -5.38
N ALA A 152 -2.30 6.30 -6.49
CA ALA A 152 -1.41 5.58 -7.41
C ALA A 152 -0.54 4.50 -6.74
N ALA A 153 0.29 4.90 -5.78
CA ALA A 153 1.20 3.98 -5.10
C ALA A 153 0.49 2.97 -4.18
N GLN A 154 -0.66 3.30 -3.61
CA GLN A 154 -1.46 2.37 -2.81
C GLN A 154 -2.17 1.37 -3.70
N LEU A 155 -2.84 1.83 -4.76
CA LEU A 155 -3.52 0.97 -5.74
C LEU A 155 -2.53 -0.01 -6.38
N ALA A 156 -1.34 0.46 -6.76
CA ALA A 156 -0.26 -0.39 -7.28
C ALA A 156 0.07 -1.54 -6.32
N LYS A 157 0.14 -1.30 -5.00
CA LYS A 157 0.37 -2.38 -4.03
C LYS A 157 -0.82 -3.33 -3.98
N GLN A 158 -2.02 -2.77 -3.89
CA GLN A 158 -3.26 -3.50 -3.67
C GLN A 158 -3.59 -4.46 -4.80
N VAL A 159 -3.42 -4.06 -6.06
CA VAL A 159 -3.74 -4.94 -7.20
C VAL A 159 -2.82 -6.16 -7.25
N TYR A 160 -1.55 -6.00 -6.90
CA TYR A 160 -0.62 -7.13 -6.79
C TYR A 160 -0.88 -7.97 -5.55
N TRP A 161 -1.27 -7.36 -4.41
CA TRP A 161 -1.68 -8.11 -3.22
C TRP A 161 -2.92 -8.96 -3.46
N LEU A 162 -3.92 -8.44 -4.18
CA LEU A 162 -5.11 -9.20 -4.57
C LEU A 162 -4.71 -10.43 -5.41
N ARG A 163 -3.81 -10.27 -6.37
CA ARG A 163 -3.28 -11.37 -7.17
C ARG A 163 -2.49 -12.37 -6.32
N GLN A 164 -1.60 -11.90 -5.44
CA GLN A 164 -0.78 -12.74 -4.56
C GLN A 164 -1.63 -13.57 -3.60
N LEU A 165 -2.66 -12.96 -3.02
CA LEU A 165 -3.61 -13.65 -2.16
C LEU A 165 -4.57 -14.55 -2.93
N GLY A 166 -4.61 -14.48 -4.27
CA GLY A 166 -5.52 -15.26 -5.10
C GLY A 166 -6.98 -14.80 -5.04
N GLU A 167 -7.23 -13.53 -4.73
CA GLU A 167 -8.56 -12.97 -4.57
C GLU A 167 -9.12 -12.38 -5.87
N GLN A 168 -8.38 -11.49 -6.52
CA GLN A 168 -8.75 -10.88 -7.80
C GLN A 168 -7.50 -10.55 -8.60
N ASP A 169 -7.53 -10.75 -9.90
CA ASP A 169 -6.43 -10.35 -10.79
C ASP A 169 -6.85 -9.14 -11.63
N VAL A 170 -6.55 -7.95 -11.10
CA VAL A 170 -6.87 -6.66 -11.73
C VAL A 170 -5.60 -5.87 -12.08
N VAL A 171 -4.44 -6.52 -12.10
CA VAL A 171 -3.15 -5.84 -12.33
C VAL A 171 -3.09 -5.25 -13.73
N ASN A 172 -3.44 -6.02 -14.78
CA ASN A 172 -3.34 -5.51 -16.16
C ASN A 172 -4.29 -4.32 -16.39
N ALA A 173 -5.53 -4.42 -15.90
CA ALA A 173 -6.50 -3.33 -15.95
C ALA A 173 -6.00 -2.07 -15.24
N PHE A 174 -5.36 -2.23 -14.07
CA PHE A 174 -4.72 -1.12 -13.37
C PHE A 174 -3.58 -0.49 -14.17
N ILE A 175 -2.68 -1.29 -14.76
CA ILE A 175 -1.55 -0.78 -15.55
C ILE A 175 -2.05 0.01 -16.76
N GLU A 176 -3.05 -0.51 -17.47
CA GLU A 176 -3.69 0.18 -18.60
C GLU A 176 -4.32 1.52 -18.15
N ALA A 177 -5.10 1.51 -17.07
CA ALA A 177 -5.72 2.72 -16.53
C ALA A 177 -4.69 3.72 -16.01
N PHE A 178 -3.59 3.24 -15.41
CA PHE A 178 -2.50 4.07 -14.92
C PHE A 178 -1.79 4.79 -16.07
N ARG A 179 -1.47 4.07 -17.16
CA ARG A 179 -0.89 4.66 -18.37
C ARG A 179 -1.84 5.67 -19.02
N ALA A 180 -3.14 5.36 -19.08
CA ALA A 180 -4.14 6.29 -19.60
C ALA A 180 -4.29 7.54 -18.73
N THR A 181 -4.10 7.42 -17.42
CA THR A 181 -4.12 8.55 -16.48
C THR A 181 -2.88 9.43 -16.60
N TYR A 182 -1.72 8.82 -16.86
CA TYR A 182 -0.41 9.48 -16.92
C TYR A 182 0.38 9.15 -18.21
N PRO A 183 -0.14 9.50 -19.40
CA PRO A 183 0.55 9.21 -20.65
C PRO A 183 1.84 10.05 -20.79
N ASP A 184 2.91 9.46 -21.31
CA ASP A 184 4.27 10.03 -21.29
C ASP A 184 4.40 11.32 -22.11
N ASP A 185 3.63 11.42 -23.19
CA ASP A 185 3.56 12.61 -24.04
C ASP A 185 3.00 13.85 -23.32
N ASN A 186 2.32 13.65 -22.18
CA ASN A 186 1.75 14.70 -21.37
C ASN A 186 2.57 15.05 -20.11
N ASP A 187 3.74 14.45 -19.90
CA ASP A 187 4.55 14.69 -18.69
C ASP A 187 4.88 16.18 -18.48
N LYS A 188 5.13 16.91 -19.58
CA LYS A 188 5.42 18.36 -19.53
C LYS A 188 4.25 19.22 -19.08
N LYS A 189 3.02 18.67 -19.05
CA LYS A 189 1.79 19.36 -18.63
C LYS A 189 1.43 19.06 -17.19
N LEU A 190 2.08 18.09 -16.56
CA LEU A 190 1.80 17.70 -15.18
C LEU A 190 2.39 18.74 -14.21
N SER A 191 1.66 19.01 -13.12
CA SER A 191 2.25 19.72 -11.99
C SER A 191 3.38 18.89 -11.36
N ALA A 192 4.24 19.52 -10.58
CA ALA A 192 5.29 18.81 -9.85
C ALA A 192 4.72 17.71 -8.92
N GLN A 193 3.54 17.96 -8.32
CA GLN A 193 2.83 16.98 -7.49
C GLN A 193 2.36 15.79 -8.33
N GLN A 194 1.74 16.05 -9.49
CA GLN A 194 1.17 15.01 -10.34
C GLN A 194 2.27 14.14 -10.96
N TYR A 195 3.33 14.77 -11.45
CA TYR A 195 4.50 14.07 -11.97
C TYR A 195 5.20 13.26 -10.87
N GLY A 196 5.31 13.83 -9.66
CA GLY A 196 5.79 13.09 -8.49
C GLY A 196 4.92 11.87 -8.15
N ASN A 197 3.60 12.00 -8.24
CA ASN A 197 2.68 10.88 -8.02
C ASN A 197 2.79 9.79 -9.11
N LYS A 198 2.98 10.18 -10.38
CA LYS A 198 3.29 9.27 -11.49
C LYS A 198 4.54 8.44 -11.18
N ILE A 199 5.68 9.10 -10.93
CA ILE A 199 6.95 8.42 -10.62
C ILE A 199 6.80 7.51 -9.39
N TYR A 200 6.14 8.01 -8.35
CA TYR A 200 5.92 7.24 -7.13
C TYR A 200 5.04 6.00 -7.39
N GLY A 201 4.03 6.11 -8.24
CA GLY A 201 3.19 5.00 -8.71
C GLY A 201 3.99 3.96 -9.49
N MET A 202 4.74 4.38 -10.52
CA MET A 202 5.62 3.53 -11.33
C MET A 202 6.60 2.74 -10.45
N THR A 203 7.22 3.43 -9.48
CA THR A 203 8.13 2.79 -8.52
C THR A 203 7.43 1.72 -7.69
N HIS A 204 6.18 1.97 -7.29
CA HIS A 204 5.40 1.03 -6.49
C HIS A 204 4.87 -0.17 -7.26
N ILE A 205 4.66 -0.02 -8.57
CA ILE A 205 4.36 -1.15 -9.47
C ILE A 205 5.55 -2.13 -9.46
N ILE A 206 6.77 -1.62 -9.68
CA ILE A 206 8.00 -2.43 -9.66
C ILE A 206 8.20 -3.09 -8.28
N PHE A 207 8.02 -2.34 -7.20
CA PHE A 207 8.13 -2.88 -5.85
C PHE A 207 7.08 -3.96 -5.56
N ALA A 208 5.85 -3.80 -6.03
CA ALA A 208 4.80 -4.79 -5.80
C ALA A 208 5.01 -6.06 -6.65
N ASP A 209 5.46 -5.90 -7.91
CA ASP A 209 5.78 -7.00 -8.81
C ASP A 209 6.96 -7.85 -8.33
N SER A 210 8.00 -7.19 -7.81
CA SER A 210 9.15 -7.86 -7.15
C SER A 210 8.78 -8.56 -5.84
N GLN A 211 7.50 -8.54 -5.44
CA GLN A 211 7.05 -8.98 -4.13
C GLN A 211 7.91 -8.37 -3.01
N TYR A 212 8.25 -7.10 -3.19
CA TYR A 212 9.04 -6.35 -2.23
C TYR A 212 10.43 -6.93 -1.97
N TYR A 213 11.19 -7.08 -3.05
CA TYR A 213 12.56 -7.60 -3.11
C TYR A 213 12.69 -9.13 -2.92
N GLN A 214 11.58 -9.86 -2.93
CA GLN A 214 11.61 -11.32 -2.83
C GLN A 214 11.82 -12.00 -4.19
N LYS A 215 11.56 -11.28 -5.28
CA LYS A 215 11.73 -11.77 -6.65
C LYS A 215 12.39 -10.73 -7.53
N ARG A 216 13.11 -11.18 -8.56
CA ARG A 216 13.59 -10.32 -9.63
C ARG A 216 12.41 -9.97 -10.55
N VAL A 217 12.44 -8.75 -11.08
CA VAL A 217 11.52 -8.30 -12.13
C VAL A 217 12.29 -8.15 -13.44
N ASN A 218 11.60 -8.27 -14.56
CA ASN A 218 12.18 -8.02 -15.87
C ASN A 218 11.96 -6.56 -16.25
N GLU A 219 13.02 -5.85 -16.62
CA GLU A 219 12.94 -4.46 -17.06
C GLU A 219 12.01 -4.28 -18.26
N ALA A 220 11.96 -5.26 -19.17
CA ALA A 220 11.10 -5.23 -20.34
C ALA A 220 9.60 -5.20 -20.00
N ASP A 221 9.21 -5.72 -18.83
CA ASP A 221 7.81 -5.73 -18.38
C ASP A 221 7.37 -4.37 -17.79
N HIS A 222 8.34 -3.49 -17.50
CA HIS A 222 8.13 -2.19 -16.86
C HIS A 222 8.65 -1.03 -17.72
N GLN A 223 8.51 -1.14 -19.04
CA GLN A 223 8.79 -0.02 -19.95
C GLN A 223 7.67 1.02 -19.84
N TRP A 224 8.06 2.27 -19.60
CA TRP A 224 7.20 3.45 -19.50
C TRP A 224 7.69 4.48 -20.51
#